data_AF-A0A851FUX0-F1
#
_entry.id   AF-A0A851FUX0-F1
#
_cell.length_a   1.000
_cell.length_b   1.000
_cell.length_c   1.000
_cell.angle_alpha   90.00
_cell.angle_beta   90.00
_cell.angle_gamma   90.00
#
_symmetry.space_group_name_H-M   'P 1'
#
loop_
_entity.id
_entity.type
_entity.pdbx_description
1 polymer ?
#
loop_
_entity_poly.entity_id
_entity_poly.type
_entity_poly.pdbx_seq_one_letter_code
_entity_poly.pdbx_strand_id
1 'polypeptide(L)' 'KIDAHCRDLVDEAKNYLLLPLERPNMQGPRTRSRKPLRYGEVLYAVGGWCSGDAIASVERMDARTGEWRCVA' A
#
# COMPACT_ATOMS: atom_id res chain seq x y z
N LYS A 1 -10.51 -9.29 23.20
CA LYS A 1 -11.85 -8.84 22.74
C LYS A 1 -12.00 -9.29 21.29
N ILE A 2 -12.98 -10.15 20.99
CA ILE A 2 -13.36 -10.49 19.61
C ILE A 2 -14.33 -9.39 19.19
N ASP A 3 -13.80 -8.36 18.52
CA ASP A 3 -14.63 -7.28 17.99
C ASP A 3 -15.28 -7.79 16.69
N ALA A 4 -16.61 -7.84 16.67
CA ALA A 4 -17.37 -8.27 15.51
C ALA A 4 -17.05 -7.40 14.28
N HIS A 5 -16.82 -6.10 14.49
CA HIS A 5 -16.47 -5.19 13.41
C HIS A 5 -15.11 -5.52 12.79
N CYS A 6 -14.11 -5.84 13.62
CA CYS A 6 -12.80 -6.26 13.13
C CYS A 6 -12.90 -7.57 12.33
N ARG A 7 -13.73 -8.53 12.79
CA ARG A 7 -13.96 -9.78 12.07
C ARG A 7 -14.58 -9.52 10.69
N ASP A 8 -15.61 -8.67 10.63
CA ASP A 8 -16.29 -8.34 9.36
C ASP A 8 -15.34 -7.68 8.35
N LEU A 9 -14.40 -6.84 8.81
CA LEU A 9 -13.37 -6.24 7.94
C LEU A 9 -12.39 -7.28 7.37
N VAL A 10 -12.03 -8.28 8.17
CA VAL A 10 -11.16 -9.38 7.72
C VAL A 10 -11.91 -10.28 6.73
N ASP A 11 -13.18 -10.56 7.00
CA ASP A 11 -14.04 -11.36 6.10
C ASP A 11 -14.26 -10.63 4.76
N GLU A 12 -14.48 -9.31 4.77
CA GLU A 12 -14.54 -8.46 3.56
C GLU A 12 -13.26 -8.59 2.73
N ALA A 13 -12.09 -8.43 3.36
CA ALA A 13 -10.79 -8.50 2.69
C ALA A 13 -10.51 -9.90 2.13
N LYS A 14 -10.82 -10.95 2.90
CA LYS A 14 -10.63 -12.35 2.51
C LYS A 14 -11.50 -12.70 1.30
N ASN A 15 -12.77 -12.34 1.32
CA ASN A 15 -13.70 -12.62 0.21
C ASN A 15 -13.26 -11.89 -1.06
N TYR A 16 -12.90 -10.61 -0.97
CA TYR A 16 -12.42 -9.85 -2.13
C TYR A 16 -11.16 -10.46 -2.77
N LEU A 17 -10.24 -10.97 -1.94
CA LEU A 17 -9.03 -11.63 -2.42
C LEU A 17 -9.35 -12.98 -3.09
N LEU A 18 -10.14 -13.81 -2.42
CA LEU A 18 -10.37 -15.21 -2.80
C LEU A 18 -11.46 -15.40 -3.88
N LEU A 19 -12.33 -14.41 -4.12
CA LEU A 19 -13.47 -14.50 -5.04
C LEU A 19 -13.37 -13.48 -6.18
N PRO A 20 -12.41 -13.64 -7.12
CA PRO A 20 -12.16 -12.66 -8.17
C PRO A 20 -13.35 -12.42 -9.11
N LEU A 21 -14.16 -13.45 -9.36
CA LEU A 21 -15.37 -13.36 -10.20
C LEU A 21 -16.50 -12.57 -9.54
N GLU A 22 -16.50 -12.46 -8.20
CA GLU A 22 -17.53 -11.74 -7.45
C GLU A 22 -17.15 -10.30 -7.13
N ARG A 23 -15.90 -9.89 -7.41
CA ARG A 23 -15.41 -8.52 -7.16
C ARG A 23 -16.32 -7.41 -7.72
N PRO A 24 -16.98 -7.54 -8.90
CA PRO A 24 -17.93 -6.53 -9.37
C PRO A 24 -19.06 -6.23 -8.37
N ASN A 25 -19.43 -7.20 -7.53
CA ASN A 25 -20.47 -7.08 -6.52
C ASN A 25 -19.94 -6.69 -5.12
N MET A 26 -18.62 -6.65 -4.94
CA MET A 26 -17.95 -6.34 -3.66
C MET A 26 -17.38 -4.92 -3.62
N GLN A 27 -17.99 -3.97 -4.35
CA GLN A 27 -17.51 -2.60 -4.44
C GLN A 27 -17.82 -1.82 -3.16
N GLY A 28 -16.81 -1.11 -2.64
CA GLY A 28 -16.91 -0.33 -1.43
C GLY A 28 -15.70 0.61 -1.26
N PRO A 29 -15.69 1.45 -0.21
CA PRO A 29 -14.62 2.42 0.01
C PRO A 29 -13.22 1.81 0.08
N ARG A 30 -13.11 0.55 0.55
CA ARG A 30 -11.84 -0.18 0.73
C ARG A 30 -11.42 -1.01 -0.49
N THR A 31 -12.38 -1.43 -1.31
CA THR A 31 -12.15 -2.23 -2.53
C THR A 31 -12.08 -1.39 -3.80
N ARG A 32 -12.47 -0.10 -3.71
CA ARG A 32 -12.28 0.87 -4.78
C ARG A 32 -10.79 0.93 -5.15
N SER A 33 -10.49 0.71 -6.42
CA SER A 33 -9.16 0.95 -6.96
C SER A 33 -8.71 2.34 -6.53
N ARG A 34 -7.58 2.40 -5.82
CA ARG A 34 -6.95 3.68 -5.51
C ARG A 34 -6.60 4.28 -6.87
N LYS A 35 -7.23 5.41 -7.21
CA LYS A 35 -6.78 6.18 -8.37
C LYS A 35 -5.53 6.87 -7.90
N PRO A 36 -4.31 6.43 -8.29
CA PRO A 36 -3.15 7.24 -8.01
C PRO A 36 -3.43 8.61 -8.61
N LEU A 37 -3.34 9.66 -7.80
CA LEU A 37 -3.19 11.00 -8.35
C LEU A 37 -1.93 10.89 -9.20
N ARG A 38 -2.09 10.89 -10.54
CA ARG A 38 -1.08 10.40 -11.51
C ARG A 38 0.35 10.90 -11.24
N TYR A 39 0.50 12.03 -10.55
CA TYR A 39 1.77 12.65 -10.16
C TYR A 39 1.78 13.30 -8.77
N GLY A 40 0.79 13.02 -7.91
CA GLY A 40 0.65 13.67 -6.59
C GLY A 40 1.14 12.82 -5.42
N GLU A 41 1.11 11.49 -5.58
CA GLU A 41 1.54 10.56 -4.54
C GLU A 41 3.02 10.22 -4.76
N VAL A 42 3.83 10.41 -3.73
CA VAL A 42 5.28 10.21 -3.76
C VAL A 42 5.63 9.07 -2.81
N LEU A 43 6.47 8.14 -3.25
CA LEU A 43 6.97 7.05 -2.41
C LEU A 43 8.31 7.46 -1.80
N TYR A 44 8.41 7.27 -0.48
CA TYR A 44 9.64 7.45 0.28
C TYR A 44 10.05 6.13 0.92
N ALA A 45 11.34 5.79 0.82
CA ALA A 45 11.98 4.76 1.60
C ALA A 45 12.82 5.44 2.69
N VAL A 46 12.61 5.08 3.95
CA VAL A 46 13.27 5.72 5.10
C VAL A 46 14.03 4.66 5.88
N GLY A 47 15.34 4.84 5.96
CA GLY A 47 16.25 3.99 6.73
C GLY A 47 16.32 2.54 6.24
N GLY A 48 16.56 1.63 7.17
CA GLY A 48 16.67 0.20 6.89
C GLY A 48 17.90 -0.43 7.55
N TRP A 49 18.24 -1.63 7.10
CA TRP A 49 19.43 -2.36 7.55
C TRP A 49 20.08 -3.04 6.36
N CYS A 50 21.38 -2.84 6.17
CA CYS A 50 22.13 -3.48 5.10
C CYS A 50 23.55 -3.77 5.58
N SER A 51 24.05 -4.97 5.27
CA SER A 51 25.45 -5.36 5.51
C SER A 51 25.95 -5.19 6.95
N GLY A 52 25.07 -5.31 7.94
CA GLY A 52 25.43 -5.20 9.36
C GLY A 52 25.30 -3.81 9.96
N ASP A 53 24.86 -2.83 9.17
CA ASP A 53 24.69 -1.45 9.62
C ASP A 53 23.26 -0.93 9.38
N ALA A 54 22.85 -0.02 10.26
CA ALA A 54 21.61 0.73 10.10
C ALA A 54 21.77 1.79 8.99
N ILE A 55 20.78 1.87 8.12
CA ILE A 55 20.70 2.91 7.08
C ILE A 55 19.96 4.11 7.67
N ALA A 56 20.56 5.29 7.54
CA ALA A 56 19.97 6.55 7.99
C ALA A 56 19.36 7.37 6.83
N SER A 57 19.61 6.97 5.58
CA SER A 57 19.18 7.73 4.41
C SER A 57 17.67 7.63 4.16
N VAL A 58 17.16 8.64 3.47
CA VAL A 58 15.81 8.69 2.92
C VAL A 58 15.90 8.85 1.42
N GLU A 59 15.18 8.00 0.69
CA GLU A 59 15.14 8.04 -0.77
C GLU A 59 13.71 8.28 -1.24
N ARG A 60 13.57 9.08 -2.30
CA ARG A 60 12.31 9.41 -2.94
C ARG A 60 12.26 8.85 -4.35
N MET A 61 11.20 8.14 -4.70
CA MET A 61 10.92 7.68 -6.06
C MET A 61 10.15 8.75 -6.86
N ASP A 62 10.66 9.14 -8.03
CA ASP A 62 9.88 9.85 -9.05
C ASP A 62 9.13 8.84 -9.91
N ALA A 63 7.80 8.77 -9.74
CA ALA A 63 6.95 7.82 -10.46
C ALA A 63 6.85 8.08 -11.98
N ARG A 64 7.26 9.27 -12.46
CA ARG A 64 7.26 9.60 -13.90
C ARG A 64 8.52 9.08 -14.59
N THR A 65 9.66 9.19 -13.93
CA THR A 65 10.96 8.77 -14.51
C THR A 65 11.38 7.38 -14.05
N GLY A 66 10.81 6.87 -12.96
CA GLY A 66 11.23 5.62 -12.32
C GLY A 66 12.55 5.75 -11.55
N GLU A 67 13.03 6.97 -11.32
CA GLU A 67 14.31 7.23 -10.66
C GLU A 67 14.14 7.39 -9.15
N TRP A 68 15.11 6.87 -8.41
CA TRP A 68 15.28 7.14 -6.99
C TRP A 68 16.29 8.26 -6.77
N ARG A 69 16.04 9.12 -5.78
CA ARG A 69 16.97 10.17 -5.36
C ARG A 69 17.04 10.25 -3.85
N CYS A 70 18.26 10.35 -3.32
CA CYS A 70 18.49 10.60 -1.90
C CYS A 70 17.98 12.01 -1.54
N VAL A 71 17.27 12.14 -0.40
CA VAL A 71 16.63 13.39 0.05
C VAL A 71 16.94 13.75 1.50
N ALA A 72 17.43 12.82 2.31
CA ALA A 72 17.95 13.06 3.65
C ALA A 72 18.93 11.95 4.04
#